data_AF-A0A167W8Y0-F1
#
_entry.id   AF-A0A167W8Y0-F1
#
_cell.length_a   1.000
_cell.length_b   1.000
_cell.length_c   1.000
_cell.angle_alpha   90.00
_cell.angle_beta   90.00
_cell.angle_gamma   90.00
#
_symmetry.space_group_name_H-M   'P 1'
#
loop_
_entity.id
_entity.type
_entity.pdbx_description
1 polymer ?
#
loop_
_entity_poly.entity_id
_entity_poly.type
_entity_poly.pdbx_seq_one_letter_code
_entity_poly.pdbx_strand_id
1 'polypeptide(L)'
;MPGYVERDECEDLRRMFLPRVTHQGREKLQGRSPRNAYVHGILKHYGVHFTESEITGTGEARLRKALLAGECDKVPDRNARLRDDMHAEWLDKLTPAALSHCPKWIGDKYFLTAGQPDRTKTTSVVGIPTNRYSMHTTVEICKEAAVISGLHHAQALGPKTTVVFMGWDKAAVDKAAVDKAADGHPPKETKKLEAAQKALDKKRDQQHQAYLDTLAAKQGPHTYSPVGKYIVRCPEIEDQWPDDAKRLTLSIRPTPTPELFEADFHFGVIEGIMVLSTSADRLELRMAALGEVDSEDDEDEEEDDDDGDEEGEKEVDEDESKEEHSTGDGGHPSEDVVVSPTGPKRLAEACETNHPAKKAKLDAPARPPPYLVRLKCRETLEGEIQPYVCKGSITFDDQSLVSFTAQAGLAFVGTEPFTGRKVSDDVGRGKHSWHEFSWEAFEFEKGRWHSGGW
;
A
#
# COMPACT_ATOMS: atom_id res chain seq x y z
N MET A 1 -4.31 -7.81 24.15
CA MET A 1 -4.99 -8.74 25.09
C MET A 1 -3.99 -9.23 26.12
N PRO A 2 -4.25 -9.14 27.44
CA PRO A 2 -3.42 -9.82 28.44
C PRO A 2 -3.64 -11.34 28.33
N GLY A 3 -2.55 -12.12 28.19
CA GLY A 3 -2.60 -13.57 28.35
C GLY A 3 -2.70 -14.43 27.08
N TYR A 4 -2.34 -13.90 25.90
CA TYR A 4 -2.14 -14.76 24.73
C TYR A 4 -0.92 -15.65 24.97
N VAL A 5 -1.15 -16.97 25.00
CA VAL A 5 -0.09 -17.98 25.05
C VAL A 5 -0.22 -18.78 23.77
N GLU A 6 0.79 -18.64 22.91
CA GLU A 6 0.95 -19.46 21.71
C GLU A 6 0.98 -20.93 22.13
N ARG A 7 0.18 -21.75 21.44
CA ARG A 7 0.00 -23.16 21.79
C ARG A 7 1.04 -23.97 21.05
N ASP A 8 1.76 -24.81 21.78
CA ASP A 8 2.73 -25.73 21.21
C ASP A 8 2.21 -27.16 21.39
N GLU A 9 2.34 -27.98 20.35
CA GLU A 9 1.97 -29.39 20.39
C GLU A 9 2.87 -30.18 21.35
N CYS A 10 2.42 -31.35 21.82
CA CYS A 10 3.16 -32.11 22.83
C CYS A 10 4.57 -32.49 22.35
N GLU A 11 4.72 -32.84 21.07
CA GLU A 11 6.01 -33.15 20.46
C GLU A 11 6.96 -31.95 20.48
N ASP A 12 6.46 -30.77 20.14
CA ASP A 12 7.23 -29.53 20.20
C ASP A 12 7.62 -29.16 21.62
N LEU A 13 6.69 -29.29 22.58
CA LEU A 13 6.97 -29.09 24.00
C LEU A 13 8.04 -30.06 24.51
N ARG A 14 7.96 -31.34 24.14
CA ARG A 14 8.98 -32.33 24.50
C ARG A 14 10.32 -31.97 23.88
N ARG A 15 10.37 -31.60 22.60
CA ARG A 15 11.60 -31.15 21.90
C ARG A 15 12.20 -29.91 22.55
N MET A 16 11.35 -28.95 22.96
CA MET A 16 11.80 -27.69 23.52
C MET A 16 12.30 -27.81 24.96
N PHE A 17 11.71 -28.70 25.78
CA PHE A 17 11.91 -28.72 27.23
C PHE A 17 12.58 -30.00 27.76
N LEU A 18 12.68 -31.08 26.96
CA LEU A 18 13.30 -32.35 27.34
C LEU A 18 14.43 -32.77 26.38
N PRO A 19 15.50 -33.45 26.87
CA PRO A 19 15.83 -33.66 28.29
C PRO A 19 16.41 -32.40 28.95
N ARG A 20 16.66 -31.33 28.19
CA ARG A 20 17.09 -30.02 28.67
C ARG A 20 16.38 -28.95 27.86
N VAL A 21 16.19 -27.77 28.45
CA VAL A 21 15.54 -26.66 27.76
C VAL A 21 16.45 -26.10 26.68
N THR A 22 15.94 -26.14 25.45
CA THR A 22 16.55 -25.57 24.25
C THR A 22 16.52 -24.04 24.28
N HIS A 23 17.18 -23.40 23.32
CA HIS A 23 17.09 -21.94 23.15
C HIS A 23 15.64 -21.47 22.99
N GLN A 24 14.90 -22.10 22.06
CA GLN A 24 13.49 -21.81 21.80
C GLN A 24 12.63 -21.96 23.06
N GLY A 25 12.84 -23.03 23.84
CA GLY A 25 12.14 -23.22 25.11
C GLY A 25 12.47 -22.12 26.14
N ARG A 26 13.71 -21.63 26.18
CA ARG A 26 14.09 -20.50 27.05
C ARG A 26 13.44 -19.20 26.60
N GLU A 27 13.36 -18.94 25.30
CA GLU A 27 12.68 -17.77 24.76
C GLU A 27 11.19 -17.77 25.13
N LYS A 28 10.51 -18.92 25.02
CA LYS A 28 9.10 -19.05 25.45
C LYS A 28 8.92 -18.76 26.95
N LEU A 29 9.87 -19.17 27.79
CA LEU A 29 9.86 -18.89 29.24
C LEU A 29 10.20 -17.42 29.59
N GLN A 30 11.03 -16.76 28.77
CA GLN A 30 11.55 -15.41 29.02
C GLN A 30 10.83 -14.31 28.23
N GLY A 31 9.88 -14.67 27.37
CA GLY A 31 9.15 -13.74 26.50
C GLY A 31 8.45 -12.62 27.28
N ARG A 32 7.96 -11.61 26.54
CA ARG A 32 7.36 -10.35 27.08
C ARG A 32 6.08 -10.52 27.92
N SER A 33 5.66 -11.76 28.18
CA SER A 33 4.47 -12.06 28.97
C SER A 33 4.75 -11.97 30.48
N PRO A 34 3.72 -11.78 31.31
CA PRO A 34 3.87 -11.84 32.77
C PRO A 34 4.58 -13.12 33.19
N ARG A 35 5.41 -13.04 34.26
CA ARG A 35 6.16 -14.18 34.79
C ARG A 35 5.26 -15.42 34.86
N ASN A 36 5.70 -16.52 34.22
CA ASN A 36 5.05 -17.83 34.20
C ASN A 36 3.76 -17.94 33.40
N ALA A 37 3.29 -16.86 32.73
CA ALA A 37 2.05 -16.89 31.96
C ALA A 37 2.05 -18.01 30.90
N TYR A 38 3.18 -18.23 30.21
CA TYR A 38 3.35 -19.31 29.26
C TYR A 38 3.11 -20.69 29.91
N VAL A 39 3.82 -21.00 31.00
CA VAL A 39 3.68 -22.29 31.71
C VAL A 39 2.25 -22.49 32.23
N HIS A 40 1.64 -21.45 32.79
CA HIS A 40 0.24 -21.53 33.24
C HIS A 40 -0.71 -21.83 32.08
N GLY A 41 -0.50 -21.17 30.93
CA GLY A 41 -1.28 -21.39 29.72
C GLY A 41 -1.18 -22.83 29.25
N ILE A 42 0.04 -23.36 29.11
CA ILE A 42 0.28 -24.74 28.67
C ILE A 42 -0.33 -25.75 29.65
N LEU A 43 -0.03 -25.64 30.96
CA LEU A 43 -0.58 -26.57 31.96
C LEU A 43 -2.11 -26.55 31.98
N LYS A 44 -2.74 -25.37 31.92
CA LYS A 44 -4.21 -25.26 31.83
C LYS A 44 -4.76 -25.83 30.53
N HIS A 45 -4.08 -25.61 29.41
CA HIS A 45 -4.49 -26.12 28.10
C HIS A 45 -4.59 -27.66 28.11
N TYR A 46 -3.58 -28.32 28.64
CA TYR A 46 -3.53 -29.78 28.81
C TYR A 46 -4.33 -30.29 30.03
N GLY A 47 -5.02 -29.41 30.76
CA GLY A 47 -5.82 -29.79 31.92
C GLY A 47 -5.00 -30.31 33.11
N VAL A 48 -3.72 -29.96 33.15
CA VAL A 48 -2.83 -30.34 34.25
C VAL A 48 -3.21 -29.55 35.49
N HIS A 49 -3.56 -30.26 36.56
CA HIS A 49 -3.82 -29.66 37.85
C HIS A 49 -2.50 -29.23 38.51
N PHE A 50 -2.46 -27.98 38.98
CA PHE A 50 -1.35 -27.45 39.76
C PHE A 50 -1.87 -26.39 40.74
N THR A 51 -1.12 -26.17 41.81
CA THR A 51 -1.30 -25.03 42.71
C THR A 51 -0.28 -23.94 42.40
N GLU A 52 -0.62 -22.68 42.68
CA GLU A 52 0.29 -21.53 42.44
C GLU A 52 1.64 -21.70 43.13
N SER A 53 1.67 -22.34 44.30
CA SER A 53 2.90 -22.66 45.03
C SER A 53 3.81 -23.66 44.32
N GLU A 54 3.29 -24.48 43.40
CA GLU A 54 4.09 -25.42 42.59
C GLU A 54 4.81 -24.73 41.43
N ILE A 55 4.36 -23.54 41.04
CA ILE A 55 4.99 -22.76 39.97
C ILE A 55 6.00 -21.80 40.59
N THR A 56 7.23 -22.27 40.76
CA THR A 56 8.34 -21.42 41.23
C THR A 56 9.22 -20.96 40.06
N GLY A 57 9.85 -19.79 40.22
CA GLY A 57 10.75 -19.24 39.20
C GLY A 57 10.03 -18.96 37.89
N THR A 58 10.46 -19.61 36.80
CA THR A 58 9.87 -19.58 35.45
C THR A 58 8.76 -20.61 35.22
N GLY A 59 8.48 -21.47 36.21
CA GLY A 59 7.57 -22.61 36.08
C GLY A 59 8.14 -23.81 35.29
N GLU A 60 9.37 -23.71 34.77
CA GLU A 60 10.02 -24.74 33.95
C GLU A 60 9.96 -26.13 34.60
N ALA A 61 10.33 -26.23 35.88
CA ALA A 61 10.39 -27.50 36.59
C ALA A 61 9.03 -28.22 36.62
N ARG A 62 7.93 -27.47 36.81
CA ARG A 62 6.58 -28.05 36.82
C ARG A 62 6.15 -28.51 35.44
N LEU A 63 6.42 -27.70 34.39
CA LEU A 63 6.12 -28.07 33.00
C LEU A 63 6.88 -29.33 32.58
N ARG A 64 8.17 -29.40 32.87
CA ARG A 64 9.00 -30.57 32.57
C ARG A 64 8.53 -31.82 33.30
N LYS A 65 8.12 -31.68 34.57
CA LYS A 65 7.53 -32.78 35.34
C LYS A 65 6.23 -33.28 34.68
N ALA A 66 5.37 -32.38 34.23
CA ALA A 66 4.13 -32.73 33.52
C ALA A 66 4.43 -33.49 32.21
N LEU A 67 5.38 -33.00 31.40
CA LEU A 67 5.80 -33.63 30.15
C LEU A 67 6.39 -35.03 30.37
N LEU A 68 7.24 -35.20 31.39
CA LEU A 68 7.82 -36.51 31.73
C LEU A 68 6.76 -37.50 32.22
N ALA A 69 5.73 -37.03 32.90
CA ALA A 69 4.62 -37.84 33.39
C ALA A 69 3.57 -38.15 32.32
N GLY A 70 3.71 -37.60 31.11
CA GLY A 70 2.71 -37.73 30.03
C GLY A 70 1.41 -36.94 30.28
N GLU A 71 1.40 -36.03 31.26
CA GLU A 71 0.23 -35.20 31.60
C GLU A 71 -0.14 -34.24 30.46
N CYS A 72 0.80 -33.95 29.55
CA CYS A 72 0.58 -33.12 28.37
C CYS A 72 0.48 -33.92 27.06
N ASP A 73 0.26 -35.24 27.11
CA ASP A 73 0.21 -36.06 25.89
C ASP A 73 -1.09 -35.89 25.10
N LYS A 74 -2.17 -35.46 25.75
CA LYS A 74 -3.46 -35.20 25.10
C LYS A 74 -4.17 -34.02 25.75
N VAL A 75 -4.70 -33.12 24.93
CA VAL A 75 -5.62 -32.06 25.39
C VAL A 75 -6.93 -32.71 25.85
N PRO A 76 -7.45 -32.38 27.05
CA PRO A 76 -8.72 -32.92 27.52
C PRO A 76 -9.86 -32.65 26.54
N ASP A 77 -10.70 -33.66 26.29
CA ASP A 77 -11.80 -33.57 25.33
C ASP A 77 -12.75 -32.39 25.61
N ARG A 78 -12.95 -32.05 26.89
CA ARG A 78 -13.76 -30.87 27.30
C ARG A 78 -13.16 -29.56 26.79
N ASN A 79 -11.84 -29.40 26.84
CA ASN A 79 -11.17 -28.19 26.36
C ASN A 79 -11.21 -28.11 24.84
N ALA A 80 -11.04 -29.25 24.15
CA ALA A 80 -11.20 -29.32 22.70
C ALA A 80 -12.63 -28.95 22.28
N ARG A 81 -13.65 -29.56 22.90
CA ARG A 81 -15.06 -29.22 22.64
C ARG A 81 -15.37 -27.76 22.88
N LEU A 82 -14.94 -27.20 24.03
CA LEU A 82 -15.17 -25.79 24.33
C LEU A 82 -14.56 -24.87 23.27
N ARG A 83 -13.36 -25.19 22.77
CA ARG A 83 -12.73 -24.43 21.68
C ARG A 83 -13.56 -24.51 20.41
N ASP A 84 -13.98 -25.71 20.03
CA ASP A 84 -14.75 -25.93 18.81
C ASP A 84 -16.13 -25.24 18.90
N ASP A 85 -16.78 -25.29 20.07
CA ASP A 85 -18.02 -24.57 20.38
C ASP A 85 -17.83 -23.05 20.29
N MET A 86 -16.76 -22.51 20.89
CA MET A 86 -16.45 -21.08 20.83
C MET A 86 -16.13 -20.63 19.40
N HIS A 87 -15.39 -21.44 18.65
CA HIS A 87 -15.07 -21.15 17.25
C HIS A 87 -16.35 -21.15 16.40
N ALA A 88 -17.23 -22.15 16.58
CA ALA A 88 -18.52 -22.21 15.90
C ALA A 88 -19.42 -21.01 16.24
N GLU A 89 -19.55 -20.66 17.53
CA GLU A 89 -20.32 -19.49 17.98
C GLU A 89 -19.76 -18.18 17.41
N TRP A 90 -18.43 -18.06 17.35
CA TRP A 90 -17.78 -16.89 16.81
C TRP A 90 -17.95 -16.79 15.30
N LEU A 91 -17.80 -17.90 14.56
CA LEU A 91 -18.07 -17.95 13.14
C LEU A 91 -19.50 -17.58 12.83
N ASP A 92 -20.48 -18.06 13.61
CA ASP A 92 -21.90 -17.75 13.40
C ASP A 92 -22.18 -16.24 13.41
N LYS A 93 -21.51 -15.50 14.30
CA LYS A 93 -21.62 -14.04 14.43
C LYS A 93 -20.99 -13.25 13.29
N LEU A 94 -20.10 -13.84 12.50
CA LEU A 94 -19.42 -13.12 11.42
C LEU A 94 -20.32 -12.92 10.20
N THR A 95 -20.29 -11.72 9.63
CA THR A 95 -20.90 -11.48 8.32
C THR A 95 -19.98 -11.97 7.18
N PRO A 96 -20.50 -12.18 5.97
CA PRO A 96 -19.68 -12.41 4.78
C PRO A 96 -18.56 -11.37 4.60
N ALA A 97 -18.84 -10.10 4.87
CA ALA A 97 -17.84 -9.03 4.78
C ALA A 97 -16.76 -9.13 5.87
N ALA A 98 -17.09 -9.57 7.08
CA ALA A 98 -16.08 -9.73 8.13
C ALA A 98 -15.10 -10.87 7.83
N LEU A 99 -15.56 -11.91 7.11
CA LEU A 99 -14.73 -13.05 6.73
C LEU A 99 -13.67 -12.72 5.68
N SER A 100 -13.79 -11.60 4.96
CA SER A 100 -12.72 -11.20 4.02
C SER A 100 -11.39 -10.95 4.74
N HIS A 101 -11.42 -10.59 6.03
CA HIS A 101 -10.21 -10.41 6.84
C HIS A 101 -9.64 -11.73 7.40
N CYS A 102 -10.35 -12.84 7.24
CA CYS A 102 -9.90 -14.16 7.70
C CYS A 102 -10.25 -15.25 6.65
N PRO A 103 -9.64 -15.23 5.46
CA PRO A 103 -10.02 -16.11 4.36
C PRO A 103 -10.07 -17.60 4.71
N LYS A 104 -9.13 -18.07 5.55
CA LYS A 104 -9.03 -19.46 6.03
C LYS A 104 -10.30 -19.97 6.72
N TRP A 105 -11.10 -19.08 7.31
CA TRP A 105 -12.31 -19.43 8.05
C TRP A 105 -13.57 -19.48 7.19
N ILE A 106 -13.49 -19.11 5.92
CA ILE A 106 -14.63 -19.17 4.99
C ILE A 106 -15.07 -20.62 4.77
N GLY A 107 -14.10 -21.52 4.58
CA GLY A 107 -14.35 -22.96 4.44
C GLY A 107 -15.07 -23.51 5.67
N ASP A 108 -14.52 -23.28 6.86
CA ASP A 108 -15.11 -23.72 8.13
C ASP A 108 -16.51 -23.17 8.37
N LYS A 109 -16.80 -21.94 7.95
CA LYS A 109 -18.14 -21.38 8.12
C LYS A 109 -19.17 -21.98 7.17
N TYR A 110 -18.84 -22.16 5.89
CA TYR A 110 -19.86 -22.46 4.87
C TYR A 110 -19.73 -23.83 4.23
N PHE A 111 -18.52 -24.36 4.05
CA PHE A 111 -18.29 -25.47 3.11
C PHE A 111 -17.67 -26.72 3.74
N LEU A 112 -17.16 -26.63 4.97
CA LEU A 112 -16.49 -27.73 5.66
C LEU A 112 -17.23 -28.14 6.92
N THR A 113 -17.29 -29.44 7.19
CA THR A 113 -17.66 -30.02 8.49
C THR A 113 -16.55 -30.95 8.92
N ALA A 114 -15.94 -30.67 10.08
CA ALA A 114 -14.74 -31.38 10.56
C ALA A 114 -13.61 -31.44 9.51
N GLY A 115 -13.39 -30.32 8.80
CA GLY A 115 -12.34 -30.19 7.78
C GLY A 115 -12.62 -30.93 6.46
N GLN A 116 -13.78 -31.56 6.30
CA GLN A 116 -14.16 -32.26 5.08
C GLN A 116 -15.25 -31.48 4.31
N PRO A 117 -15.25 -31.48 2.97
CA PRO A 117 -16.30 -30.87 2.17
C PRO A 117 -17.70 -31.36 2.56
N ASP A 118 -18.59 -30.43 2.91
CA ASP A 118 -19.96 -30.71 3.33
C ASP A 118 -20.96 -29.93 2.46
N ARG A 119 -21.52 -30.62 1.46
CA ARG A 119 -22.51 -30.06 0.53
C ARG A 119 -23.86 -29.73 1.17
N THR A 120 -24.13 -30.25 2.36
CA THR A 120 -25.38 -30.02 3.07
C THR A 120 -25.35 -28.76 3.93
N LYS A 121 -24.15 -28.31 4.32
CA LYS A 121 -23.95 -27.14 5.17
C LYS A 121 -24.39 -25.83 4.51
N THR A 122 -24.05 -25.67 3.24
CA THR A 122 -24.46 -24.52 2.43
C THR A 122 -24.88 -24.98 1.06
N THR A 123 -26.15 -24.78 0.72
CA THR A 123 -26.72 -25.17 -0.58
C THR A 123 -26.82 -24.02 -1.58
N SER A 124 -26.72 -22.78 -1.09
CA SER A 124 -26.76 -21.56 -1.91
C SER A 124 -25.36 -21.01 -2.20
N VAL A 125 -25.24 -20.22 -3.26
CA VAL A 125 -24.00 -19.47 -3.52
C VAL A 125 -23.78 -18.41 -2.42
N VAL A 126 -22.56 -18.31 -1.92
CA VAL A 126 -22.13 -17.30 -0.94
C VAL A 126 -21.24 -16.28 -1.62
N GLY A 127 -21.53 -14.98 -1.44
CA GLY A 127 -20.68 -13.89 -1.93
C GLY A 127 -19.90 -13.25 -0.78
N ILE A 128 -18.58 -13.24 -0.87
CA ILE A 128 -17.67 -12.57 0.07
C ILE A 128 -17.21 -11.25 -0.55
N PRO A 129 -17.71 -10.09 -0.09
CA PRO A 129 -17.26 -8.80 -0.58
C PRO A 129 -15.88 -8.45 -0.01
N THR A 130 -15.00 -7.95 -0.85
CA THR A 130 -13.67 -7.43 -0.54
C THR A 130 -13.51 -6.03 -1.13
N ASN A 131 -12.48 -5.31 -0.70
CA ASN A 131 -12.05 -4.09 -1.38
C ASN A 131 -11.45 -4.49 -2.75
N ARG A 132 -11.88 -3.81 -3.83
CA ARG A 132 -11.43 -4.04 -5.21
C ARG A 132 -9.91 -4.03 -5.35
N TYR A 133 -9.24 -3.14 -4.61
CA TYR A 133 -7.80 -2.94 -4.70
C TYR A 133 -7.02 -3.86 -3.76
N SER A 134 -7.71 -4.63 -2.90
CA SER A 134 -7.07 -5.67 -2.10
C SER A 134 -6.94 -6.96 -2.91
N MET A 135 -6.06 -6.92 -3.92
CA MET A 135 -5.77 -8.07 -4.78
C MET A 135 -5.29 -9.26 -3.95
N HIS A 136 -4.42 -9.03 -2.96
CA HIS A 136 -3.92 -10.06 -2.05
C HIS A 136 -5.07 -10.82 -1.38
N THR A 137 -5.98 -10.12 -0.70
CA THR A 137 -7.14 -10.72 -0.02
C THR A 137 -8.02 -11.50 -0.99
N THR A 138 -8.28 -10.94 -2.18
CA THR A 138 -9.11 -11.59 -3.18
C THR A 138 -8.46 -12.89 -3.68
N VAL A 139 -7.15 -12.86 -3.92
CA VAL A 139 -6.35 -14.04 -4.32
C VAL A 139 -6.32 -15.08 -3.21
N GLU A 140 -6.15 -14.68 -1.95
CA GLU A 140 -6.20 -15.60 -0.80
C GLU A 140 -7.55 -16.29 -0.70
N ILE A 141 -8.67 -15.56 -0.78
CA ILE A 141 -10.00 -16.17 -0.75
C ILE A 141 -10.17 -17.18 -1.89
N CYS A 142 -9.72 -16.85 -3.11
CA CYS A 142 -9.76 -17.78 -4.22
C CYS A 142 -8.88 -19.03 -3.98
N LYS A 143 -7.68 -18.87 -3.40
CA LYS A 143 -6.81 -19.99 -3.02
C LYS A 143 -7.48 -20.91 -1.99
N GLU A 144 -8.06 -20.34 -0.94
CA GLU A 144 -8.78 -21.10 0.10
C GLU A 144 -10.02 -21.80 -0.46
N ALA A 145 -10.70 -21.21 -1.46
CA ALA A 145 -11.80 -21.89 -2.14
C ALA A 145 -11.31 -23.06 -3.01
N ALA A 146 -10.21 -22.87 -3.74
CA ALA A 146 -9.67 -23.85 -4.69
C ALA A 146 -9.16 -25.14 -4.02
N VAL A 147 -8.74 -25.09 -2.76
CA VAL A 147 -8.31 -26.28 -2.00
C VAL A 147 -9.49 -27.15 -1.55
N ILE A 148 -10.72 -26.63 -1.54
CA ILE A 148 -11.91 -27.38 -1.13
C ILE A 148 -12.46 -28.19 -2.32
N SER A 149 -12.35 -29.51 -2.23
CA SER A 149 -12.72 -30.42 -3.32
C SER A 149 -14.18 -30.23 -3.78
N GLY A 150 -14.34 -29.88 -5.06
CA GLY A 150 -15.65 -29.69 -5.70
C GLY A 150 -16.33 -28.36 -5.41
N LEU A 151 -15.65 -27.41 -4.75
CA LEU A 151 -16.12 -26.04 -4.60
C LEU A 151 -15.72 -25.22 -5.83
N HIS A 152 -16.64 -24.41 -6.35
CA HIS A 152 -16.39 -23.49 -7.45
C HIS A 152 -16.39 -22.05 -6.95
N HIS A 153 -15.63 -21.18 -7.62
CA HIS A 153 -15.63 -19.75 -7.35
C HIS A 153 -15.63 -18.90 -8.62
N ALA A 154 -16.21 -17.70 -8.54
CA ALA A 154 -16.18 -16.68 -9.59
C ALA A 154 -16.12 -15.29 -8.95
N GLN A 155 -15.62 -14.30 -9.69
CA GLN A 155 -15.49 -12.92 -9.20
C GLN A 155 -16.45 -12.00 -9.95
N ALA A 156 -17.05 -11.06 -9.24
CA ALA A 156 -17.73 -9.91 -9.83
C ALA A 156 -17.03 -8.63 -9.38
N LEU A 157 -16.73 -7.77 -10.35
CA LEU A 157 -16.06 -6.49 -10.13
C LEU A 157 -17.09 -5.37 -10.07
N GLY A 158 -17.11 -4.66 -8.95
CA GLY A 158 -17.76 -3.37 -8.77
C GLY A 158 -16.74 -2.22 -8.80
N PRO A 159 -17.18 -0.96 -8.76
CA PRO A 159 -16.31 0.21 -8.71
C PRO A 159 -15.32 0.18 -7.55
N LYS A 160 -15.79 -0.20 -6.35
CA LYS A 160 -14.97 -0.29 -5.12
C LYS A 160 -14.87 -1.67 -4.53
N THR A 161 -15.81 -2.54 -4.88
CA THR A 161 -15.92 -3.85 -4.25
C THR A 161 -15.65 -4.93 -5.27
N THR A 162 -14.87 -5.93 -4.90
CA THR A 162 -14.84 -7.21 -5.60
C THR A 162 -15.65 -8.19 -4.76
N VAL A 163 -16.52 -8.99 -5.37
CA VAL A 163 -17.24 -10.05 -4.64
C VAL A 163 -16.77 -11.38 -5.18
N VAL A 164 -16.20 -12.21 -4.30
CA VAL A 164 -15.87 -13.60 -4.62
C VAL A 164 -17.07 -14.46 -4.27
N PHE A 165 -17.72 -15.00 -5.29
CA PHE A 165 -18.81 -15.95 -5.16
C PHE A 165 -18.27 -17.36 -5.07
N MET A 166 -18.81 -18.17 -4.16
CA MET A 166 -18.44 -19.57 -3.94
C MET A 166 -19.67 -20.45 -3.79
N GLY A 167 -19.61 -21.68 -4.30
CA GLY A 167 -20.70 -22.64 -4.20
C GLY A 167 -20.39 -23.97 -4.89
N TRP A 168 -21.25 -24.97 -4.66
CA TRP A 168 -21.05 -26.33 -5.19
C TRP A 168 -21.48 -26.51 -6.64
N ASP A 169 -22.31 -25.61 -7.17
CA ASP A 169 -22.78 -25.64 -8.55
C ASP A 169 -22.12 -24.52 -9.36
N LYS A 170 -21.27 -24.90 -10.32
CA LYS A 170 -20.51 -23.95 -11.14
C LYS A 170 -21.42 -22.97 -11.88
N ALA A 171 -22.52 -23.44 -12.45
CA ALA A 171 -23.43 -22.60 -13.23
C ALA A 171 -24.13 -21.56 -12.35
N ALA A 172 -24.51 -21.92 -11.12
CA ALA A 172 -25.09 -21.01 -10.15
C ALA A 172 -24.07 -19.96 -9.69
N VAL A 173 -22.82 -20.35 -9.46
CA VAL A 173 -21.72 -19.43 -9.09
C VAL A 173 -21.43 -18.43 -10.21
N ASP A 174 -21.25 -18.92 -11.44
CA ASP A 174 -21.01 -18.08 -12.61
C ASP A 174 -22.19 -17.13 -12.83
N LYS A 175 -23.43 -17.63 -12.72
CA LYS A 175 -24.64 -16.80 -12.81
C LYS A 175 -24.69 -15.74 -11.72
N ALA A 176 -24.37 -16.06 -10.47
CA ALA A 176 -24.38 -15.08 -9.38
C ALA A 176 -23.37 -13.94 -9.62
N ALA A 177 -22.19 -14.26 -10.16
CA ALA A 177 -21.20 -13.26 -10.53
C ALA A 177 -21.70 -12.34 -11.66
N VAL A 178 -22.29 -12.92 -12.71
CA VAL A 178 -22.88 -12.17 -13.83
C VAL A 178 -24.06 -11.31 -13.38
N ASP A 179 -24.99 -11.88 -12.62
CA ASP A 179 -26.17 -11.18 -12.10
C ASP A 179 -25.74 -10.00 -11.20
N LYS A 180 -24.71 -10.18 -10.36
CA LYS A 180 -24.17 -9.10 -9.52
C LYS A 180 -23.59 -7.96 -10.36
N ALA A 181 -22.89 -8.27 -11.44
CA ALA A 181 -22.41 -7.27 -12.39
C ALA A 181 -23.58 -6.55 -13.11
N ALA A 182 -24.70 -7.26 -13.36
CA ALA A 182 -25.87 -6.75 -14.07
C ALA A 182 -26.91 -6.00 -13.19
N ASP A 183 -27.02 -6.30 -11.88
CA ASP A 183 -28.09 -5.81 -10.96
C ASP A 183 -28.03 -4.29 -10.64
N GLY A 184 -27.28 -3.51 -11.43
CA GLY A 184 -27.11 -2.09 -11.19
C GLY A 184 -26.38 -1.80 -9.87
N HIS A 185 -25.76 -2.81 -9.23
CA HIS A 185 -24.88 -2.61 -8.09
C HIS A 185 -23.71 -1.67 -8.43
N PRO A 186 -23.05 -1.80 -9.61
CA PRO A 186 -22.03 -0.84 -10.01
C PRO A 186 -22.59 0.60 -10.11
N PRO A 187 -23.69 0.90 -10.85
CA PRO A 187 -24.31 2.23 -10.84
C PRO A 187 -24.73 2.77 -9.48
N LYS A 188 -25.31 1.93 -8.60
CA LYS A 188 -25.73 2.35 -7.24
C LYS A 188 -24.53 2.70 -6.38
N GLU A 189 -23.48 1.90 -6.46
CA GLU A 189 -22.22 2.16 -5.78
C GLU A 189 -21.59 3.45 -6.33
N THR A 190 -21.41 3.59 -7.65
CA THR A 190 -20.89 4.80 -8.30
C THR A 190 -21.62 6.06 -7.84
N LYS A 191 -22.96 6.09 -7.88
CA LYS A 191 -23.74 7.25 -7.42
C LYS A 191 -23.50 7.59 -5.95
N LYS A 192 -23.35 6.58 -5.10
CA LYS A 192 -23.02 6.79 -3.68
C LYS A 192 -21.63 7.40 -3.51
N LEU A 193 -20.67 7.00 -4.35
CA LEU A 193 -19.31 7.52 -4.34
C LEU A 193 -19.24 8.95 -4.84
N GLU A 194 -19.89 9.25 -5.97
CA GLU A 194 -19.99 10.62 -6.48
C GLU A 194 -20.65 11.55 -5.46
N ALA A 195 -21.72 11.09 -4.79
CA ALA A 195 -22.37 11.87 -3.74
C ALA A 195 -21.46 12.11 -2.52
N ALA A 196 -20.71 11.08 -2.09
CA ALA A 196 -19.75 11.20 -1.00
C ALA A 196 -18.59 12.13 -1.36
N GLN A 197 -18.03 12.00 -2.56
CA GLN A 197 -16.97 12.84 -3.08
C GLN A 197 -17.42 14.30 -3.18
N LYS A 198 -18.61 14.56 -3.74
CA LYS A 198 -19.18 15.90 -3.82
C LYS A 198 -19.40 16.52 -2.44
N ALA A 199 -19.85 15.74 -1.46
CA ALA A 199 -20.02 16.21 -0.08
C ALA A 199 -18.66 16.54 0.56
N LEU A 200 -17.64 15.73 0.30
CA LEU A 200 -16.28 15.95 0.78
C LEU A 200 -15.66 17.21 0.15
N ASP A 201 -15.76 17.36 -1.17
CA ASP A 201 -15.24 18.52 -1.90
C ASP A 201 -15.91 19.81 -1.42
N LYS A 202 -17.24 19.80 -1.24
CA LYS A 202 -17.96 20.93 -0.64
C LYS A 202 -17.40 21.31 0.74
N LYS A 203 -17.08 20.33 1.60
CA LYS A 203 -16.49 20.59 2.91
C LYS A 203 -15.09 21.19 2.79
N ARG A 204 -14.26 20.66 1.89
CA ARG A 204 -12.90 21.16 1.62
C ARG A 204 -12.94 22.60 1.09
N ASP A 205 -13.86 22.90 0.17
CA ASP A 205 -14.10 24.25 -0.36
C ASP A 205 -14.49 25.23 0.75
N GLN A 206 -15.40 24.82 1.65
CA GLN A 206 -15.79 25.64 2.80
C GLN A 206 -14.60 25.93 3.74
N GLN A 207 -13.73 24.95 3.99
CA GLN A 207 -12.54 25.15 4.83
C GLN A 207 -11.55 26.12 4.20
N HIS A 208 -11.31 25.99 2.88
CA HIS A 208 -10.44 26.92 2.16
C HIS A 208 -11.04 28.33 2.08
N GLN A 209 -12.34 28.45 1.78
CA GLN A 209 -13.01 29.74 1.73
C GLN A 209 -12.97 30.44 3.09
N ALA A 210 -13.20 29.73 4.19
CA ALA A 210 -13.09 30.29 5.54
C ALA A 210 -11.66 30.83 5.84
N TYR A 211 -10.63 30.17 5.31
CA TYR A 211 -9.26 30.65 5.39
C TYR A 211 -9.05 31.93 4.56
N LEU A 212 -9.55 31.96 3.32
CA LEU A 212 -9.48 33.16 2.47
C LEU A 212 -10.20 34.36 3.10
N ASP A 213 -11.37 34.14 3.70
CA ASP A 213 -12.12 35.19 4.39
C ASP A 213 -11.33 35.73 5.59
N THR A 214 -10.66 34.84 6.34
CA THR A 214 -9.78 35.21 7.45
C THR A 214 -8.57 36.00 6.97
N LEU A 215 -7.98 35.61 5.83
CA LEU A 215 -6.84 36.29 5.23
C LEU A 215 -7.22 37.70 4.76
N ALA A 216 -8.38 37.86 4.11
CA ALA A 216 -8.90 39.15 3.67
C ALA A 216 -9.23 40.10 4.83
N ALA A 217 -9.59 39.55 6.01
CA ALA A 217 -9.88 40.34 7.20
C ALA A 217 -8.62 40.86 7.93
N LYS A 218 -7.43 40.29 7.67
CA LYS A 218 -6.17 40.74 8.30
C LYS A 218 -5.77 42.11 7.72
N GLN A 219 -5.62 43.12 8.58
CA GLN A 219 -5.12 44.43 8.18
C GLN A 219 -3.59 44.46 8.19
N GLY A 220 -2.97 44.94 7.11
CA GLY A 220 -1.51 45.17 7.00
C GLY A 220 -0.89 44.56 5.74
N PRO A 221 0.41 44.82 5.49
CA PRO A 221 1.12 44.18 4.39
C PRO A 221 1.15 42.66 4.61
N HIS A 222 0.62 41.92 3.63
CA HIS A 222 0.62 40.47 3.67
C HIS A 222 1.99 39.95 3.24
N THR A 223 2.77 39.44 4.20
CA THR A 223 3.91 38.58 3.89
C THR A 223 3.38 37.17 3.68
N TYR A 224 3.31 36.74 2.42
CA TYR A 224 2.88 35.39 2.08
C TYR A 224 4.01 34.39 2.34
N SER A 225 3.62 33.21 2.81
CA SER A 225 4.55 32.13 3.16
C SER A 225 3.90 30.79 2.83
N PRO A 226 4.68 29.80 2.34
CA PRO A 226 4.17 28.46 2.12
C PRO A 226 3.83 27.75 3.45
N VAL A 227 4.26 28.28 4.60
CA VAL A 227 3.99 27.73 5.93
C VAL A 227 2.49 27.68 6.23
N GLY A 228 1.98 26.50 6.57
CA GLY A 228 0.58 26.30 6.93
C GLY A 228 0.11 24.86 6.73
N LYS A 229 -1.19 24.65 6.94
CA LYS A 229 -1.87 23.38 6.67
C LYS A 229 -2.64 23.47 5.37
N TYR A 230 -2.54 22.43 4.58
CA TYR A 230 -3.18 22.29 3.28
C TYR A 230 -4.05 21.04 3.26
N ILE A 231 -5.21 21.17 2.64
CA ILE A 231 -5.98 20.03 2.15
C ILE A 231 -5.43 19.70 0.77
N VAL A 232 -5.10 18.43 0.56
CA VAL A 232 -4.56 17.93 -0.70
C VAL A 232 -5.66 17.23 -1.50
N ARG A 233 -5.54 17.25 -2.83
CA ARG A 233 -6.28 16.39 -3.75
C ARG A 233 -5.31 15.70 -4.68
N CYS A 234 -5.39 14.38 -4.76
CA CYS A 234 -4.65 13.56 -5.70
C CYS A 234 -5.68 12.65 -6.38
N PRO A 235 -6.02 12.88 -7.66
CA PRO A 235 -7.04 12.10 -8.36
C PRO A 235 -6.74 10.60 -8.32
N GLU A 236 -5.48 10.21 -8.53
CA GLU A 236 -5.05 8.82 -8.49
C GLU A 236 -5.39 8.15 -7.15
N ILE A 237 -5.07 8.82 -6.04
CA ILE A 237 -5.37 8.29 -4.71
C ILE A 237 -6.87 8.31 -4.41
N GLU A 238 -7.58 9.37 -4.85
CA GLU A 238 -9.02 9.48 -4.66
C GLU A 238 -9.79 8.40 -5.45
N ASP A 239 -9.28 7.99 -6.60
CA ASP A 239 -9.89 6.97 -7.45
C ASP A 239 -9.53 5.54 -7.01
N GLN A 240 -8.24 5.28 -6.70
CA GLN A 240 -7.77 3.96 -6.27
C GLN A 240 -8.05 3.66 -4.80
N TRP A 241 -7.96 4.65 -3.89
CA TRP A 241 -8.21 4.45 -2.46
C TRP A 241 -9.19 5.48 -1.87
N PRO A 242 -10.42 5.56 -2.41
CA PRO A 242 -11.42 6.56 -2.03
C PRO A 242 -11.82 6.56 -0.55
N ASP A 243 -11.65 5.43 0.17
CA ASP A 243 -11.94 5.38 1.60
C ASP A 243 -10.82 5.97 2.47
N ASP A 244 -9.58 5.84 2.02
CA ASP A 244 -8.37 6.40 2.65
C ASP A 244 -8.13 7.85 2.21
N ALA A 245 -8.63 8.22 1.02
CA ALA A 245 -8.52 9.56 0.45
C ALA A 245 -9.43 10.61 1.11
N LYS A 246 -10.23 10.22 2.11
CA LYS A 246 -11.14 11.14 2.83
C LYS A 246 -10.40 12.30 3.50
N ARG A 247 -9.12 12.13 3.82
CA ARG A 247 -8.31 13.15 4.49
C ARG A 247 -6.86 13.14 4.00
N LEU A 248 -6.65 13.76 2.86
CA LEU A 248 -5.31 14.07 2.34
C LEU A 248 -4.88 15.43 2.90
N THR A 249 -3.75 15.47 3.60
CA THR A 249 -3.25 16.70 4.24
C THR A 249 -1.75 16.87 4.08
N LEU A 250 -1.30 18.11 3.98
CA LEU A 250 0.10 18.53 4.00
C LEU A 250 0.26 19.66 5.01
N SER A 251 1.26 19.60 5.88
CA SER A 251 1.55 20.64 6.88
C SER A 251 2.98 21.12 6.71
N ILE A 252 3.16 22.27 6.06
CA ILE A 252 4.47 22.87 5.76
C ILE A 252 4.87 23.79 6.91
N ARG A 253 6.09 23.66 7.40
CA ARG A 253 6.64 24.36 8.56
C ARG A 253 8.03 24.92 8.27
N PRO A 254 8.39 26.08 8.86
CA PRO A 254 9.69 26.69 8.61
C PRO A 254 10.78 25.91 9.34
N THR A 255 11.99 25.92 8.79
CA THR A 255 13.20 25.50 9.50
C THR A 255 13.98 26.72 10.00
N PRO A 256 14.99 26.56 10.87
CA PRO A 256 15.91 27.64 11.22
C PRO A 256 16.69 28.19 10.02
N THR A 257 16.82 27.42 8.93
CA THR A 257 17.47 27.84 7.71
C THR A 257 16.47 28.56 6.80
N PRO A 258 16.74 29.83 6.40
CA PRO A 258 15.86 30.56 5.49
C PRO A 258 15.61 29.80 4.18
N GLU A 259 14.40 29.92 3.64
CA GLU A 259 13.96 29.30 2.37
C GLU A 259 14.01 27.76 2.34
N LEU A 260 14.24 27.13 3.49
CA LEU A 260 14.16 25.70 3.68
C LEU A 260 13.00 25.39 4.63
N PHE A 261 12.15 24.48 4.21
CA PHE A 261 10.95 24.09 4.92
C PHE A 261 10.88 22.58 5.06
N GLU A 262 10.19 22.12 6.08
CA GLU A 262 9.84 20.72 6.29
C GLU A 262 8.32 20.59 6.22
N ALA A 263 7.82 19.46 5.73
CA ALA A 263 6.40 19.22 5.72
C ALA A 263 6.06 17.79 6.12
N ASP A 264 5.06 17.62 6.98
CA ASP A 264 4.44 16.32 7.21
C ASP A 264 3.28 16.16 6.21
N PHE A 265 3.17 14.99 5.60
CA PHE A 265 2.03 14.68 4.76
C PHE A 265 1.37 13.36 5.17
N HIS A 266 0.07 13.30 4.93
CA HIS A 266 -0.74 12.10 5.07
C HIS A 266 -1.69 12.08 3.89
N PHE A 267 -1.40 11.25 2.89
CA PHE A 267 -2.19 11.10 1.67
C PHE A 267 -3.06 9.83 1.70
N GLY A 268 -3.49 9.41 2.88
CA GLY A 268 -4.44 8.30 3.00
C GLY A 268 -3.67 7.00 3.07
N VAL A 269 -3.25 6.50 1.90
CA VAL A 269 -2.49 5.25 1.77
C VAL A 269 -1.03 5.41 2.13
N ILE A 270 -0.44 6.58 1.89
CA ILE A 270 0.94 6.91 2.28
C ILE A 270 0.98 8.07 3.27
N GLU A 271 1.94 8.02 4.18
CA GLU A 271 2.30 9.16 5.03
C GLU A 271 3.81 9.32 5.11
N GLY A 272 4.26 10.55 5.37
CA GLY A 272 5.69 10.82 5.31
C GLY A 272 6.10 12.24 5.64
N ILE A 273 7.34 12.53 5.29
CA ILE A 273 7.98 13.82 5.49
C ILE A 273 8.60 14.32 4.18
N MET A 274 8.52 15.62 3.95
CA MET A 274 9.11 16.32 2.82
C MET A 274 10.06 17.40 3.31
N VAL A 275 11.13 17.65 2.56
CA VAL A 275 11.96 18.85 2.66
C VAL A 275 11.82 19.61 1.35
N LEU A 276 11.61 20.93 1.45
CA LEU A 276 11.33 21.77 0.29
C LEU A 276 12.09 23.10 0.32
N SER A 277 12.61 23.51 -0.83
CA SER A 277 13.35 24.76 -1.02
C SER A 277 13.26 25.28 -2.46
N THR A 278 13.37 26.58 -2.64
CA THR A 278 13.53 27.21 -3.97
C THR A 278 14.98 27.18 -4.48
N SER A 279 15.93 26.73 -3.65
CA SER A 279 17.35 26.60 -4.00
C SER A 279 17.76 25.13 -4.01
N ALA A 280 18.25 24.65 -5.17
CA ALA A 280 18.78 23.30 -5.32
C ALA A 280 19.95 23.05 -4.36
N ASP A 281 20.95 23.93 -4.36
CA ASP A 281 22.13 23.84 -3.49
C ASP A 281 21.77 23.72 -2.00
N ARG A 282 20.76 24.47 -1.54
CA ARG A 282 20.31 24.39 -0.14
C ARG A 282 19.61 23.08 0.16
N LEU A 283 18.83 22.57 -0.78
CA LEU A 283 18.15 21.30 -0.64
C LEU A 283 19.16 20.15 -0.59
N GLU A 284 20.13 20.14 -1.50
CA GLU A 284 21.23 19.17 -1.53
C GLU A 284 22.08 19.21 -0.26
N LEU A 285 22.48 20.41 0.20
CA LEU A 285 23.21 20.55 1.45
C LEU A 285 22.42 20.00 2.65
N ARG A 286 21.09 20.19 2.65
CA ARG A 286 20.21 19.61 3.68
C ARG A 286 20.13 18.09 3.57
N MET A 287 20.05 17.53 2.37
CA MET A 287 20.03 16.08 2.14
C MET A 287 21.34 15.43 2.61
N ALA A 288 22.49 16.02 2.25
CA ALA A 288 23.79 15.57 2.71
C ALA A 288 23.90 15.61 4.25
N ALA A 289 23.39 16.66 4.89
CA ALA A 289 23.35 16.76 6.35
C ALA A 289 22.44 15.72 7.03
N LEU A 290 21.46 15.18 6.30
CA LEU A 290 20.60 14.09 6.76
C LEU A 290 21.18 12.70 6.47
N GLY A 291 22.37 12.63 5.86
CA GLY A 291 23.03 11.38 5.50
C GLY A 291 22.57 10.80 4.16
N GLU A 292 21.83 11.57 3.36
CA GLU A 292 21.48 11.18 1.99
C GLU A 292 22.59 11.69 1.06
N VAL A 293 23.37 10.78 0.49
CA VAL A 293 24.34 11.08 -0.55
C VAL A 293 23.70 10.62 -1.85
N ASP A 294 23.45 11.54 -2.79
CA ASP A 294 22.96 11.20 -4.13
C ASP A 294 24.05 10.32 -4.78
N SER A 295 23.87 8.99 -4.76
CA SER A 295 24.60 8.11 -5.67
C SER A 295 23.92 8.26 -7.02
N GLU A 296 24.25 9.34 -7.71
CA GLU A 296 23.97 9.49 -9.14
C GLU A 296 24.89 8.51 -9.89
N ASP A 297 24.59 7.21 -9.83
CA ASP A 297 25.14 6.16 -10.69
C ASP A 297 24.21 4.94 -10.55
N ASP A 298 23.65 4.51 -11.68
CA ASP A 298 22.84 3.29 -11.95
C ASP A 298 21.48 3.58 -12.66
N GLU A 299 21.44 4.62 -13.51
CA GLU A 299 20.57 4.62 -14.70
C GLU A 299 21.46 4.52 -15.96
N ASP A 300 22.21 3.43 -16.09
CA ASP A 300 22.68 2.96 -17.40
C ASP A 300 21.92 1.66 -17.71
N GLU A 301 20.88 1.83 -18.54
CA GLU A 301 20.28 0.79 -19.35
C GLU A 301 21.36 0.18 -20.26
N GLU A 302 21.92 -0.97 -19.89
CA GLU A 302 22.50 -1.89 -20.88
C GLU A 302 21.56 -3.08 -21.06
N GLU A 303 20.57 -2.86 -21.92
CA GLU A 303 20.11 -3.91 -22.83
C GLU A 303 21.29 -4.25 -23.74
N ASP A 304 22.03 -5.32 -23.41
CA ASP A 304 22.86 -6.01 -24.39
C ASP A 304 22.40 -7.47 -24.47
N ASP A 305 21.76 -7.73 -25.60
CA ASP A 305 21.59 -9.03 -26.21
C ASP A 305 22.93 -9.77 -26.37
N ASP A 306 22.80 -11.09 -26.49
CA ASP A 306 23.55 -11.95 -27.44
C ASP A 306 24.59 -12.94 -26.89
N ASP A 307 24.55 -14.09 -27.58
CA ASP A 307 25.45 -15.24 -27.61
C ASP A 307 25.42 -16.21 -26.39
N GLY A 308 25.11 -17.50 -26.54
CA GLY A 308 25.18 -18.37 -27.72
C GLY A 308 25.67 -19.76 -27.27
N ASP A 309 25.36 -20.78 -28.08
CA ASP A 309 25.85 -22.17 -28.07
C ASP A 309 25.20 -23.18 -27.10
N GLU A 310 24.34 -24.08 -27.61
CA GLU A 310 24.63 -25.38 -28.28
C GLU A 310 24.70 -26.50 -27.22
N GLU A 311 24.00 -27.64 -27.30
CA GLU A 311 23.81 -28.58 -28.41
C GLU A 311 22.43 -29.28 -28.29
N GLY A 312 21.75 -29.57 -29.41
CA GLY A 312 21.71 -30.93 -29.98
C GLY A 312 20.63 -31.79 -29.31
N GLU A 313 19.51 -32.14 -29.96
CA GLU A 313 19.46 -33.23 -30.93
C GLU A 313 18.21 -33.12 -31.84
N LYS A 314 18.44 -33.47 -33.11
CA LYS A 314 17.49 -33.61 -34.22
C LYS A 314 16.57 -34.82 -34.01
N GLU A 315 15.34 -34.78 -34.54
CA GLU A 315 14.74 -35.68 -35.56
C GLU A 315 13.45 -34.99 -36.07
N VAL A 316 13.42 -34.40 -37.27
CA VAL A 316 12.97 -34.93 -38.58
C VAL A 316 11.52 -35.46 -38.59
N ASP A 317 10.65 -34.76 -39.34
CA ASP A 317 9.68 -35.27 -40.33
C ASP A 317 8.85 -34.05 -40.80
N GLU A 318 9.14 -33.45 -41.96
CA GLU A 318 8.55 -33.76 -43.28
C GLU A 318 7.01 -33.87 -43.25
N ASP A 319 6.29 -32.86 -43.74
CA ASP A 319 5.44 -33.06 -44.92
C ASP A 319 4.96 -31.75 -45.56
N GLU A 320 4.85 -31.81 -46.88
CA GLU A 320 4.66 -30.81 -47.91
C GLU A 320 3.22 -30.28 -48.03
N SER A 321 3.10 -29.05 -48.55
CA SER A 321 2.31 -28.65 -49.76
C SER A 321 1.97 -27.14 -49.68
N LYS A 322 2.48 -26.28 -50.59
CA LYS A 322 1.98 -25.97 -51.95
C LYS A 322 0.50 -25.57 -51.92
N GLU A 323 0.00 -24.46 -52.47
CA GLU A 323 0.31 -23.69 -53.69
C GLU A 323 -0.54 -22.38 -53.62
N GLU A 324 0.03 -21.22 -53.94
CA GLU A 324 -0.24 -20.40 -55.14
C GLU A 324 -1.52 -19.53 -55.22
N HIS A 325 -1.30 -18.22 -55.39
CA HIS A 325 -1.71 -17.32 -56.49
C HIS A 325 -2.11 -15.92 -55.97
N SER A 326 -1.29 -14.88 -56.19
CA SER A 326 -1.21 -13.99 -57.38
C SER A 326 -2.48 -13.15 -57.56
N THR A 327 -2.43 -11.83 -57.44
CA THR A 327 -2.01 -10.82 -58.45
C THR A 327 -2.33 -9.46 -57.79
N GLY A 328 -1.74 -8.30 -58.06
CA GLY A 328 -0.88 -7.75 -59.10
C GLY A 328 -0.82 -6.23 -58.79
N ASP A 329 0.34 -5.60 -58.94
CA ASP A 329 0.60 -4.63 -60.02
C ASP A 329 -0.06 -3.25 -59.77
N GLY A 330 0.59 -2.10 -59.79
CA GLY A 330 1.95 -1.68 -60.13
C GLY A 330 2.05 -0.19 -59.71
N GLY A 331 3.22 0.34 -59.40
CA GLY A 331 3.92 1.15 -60.40
C GLY A 331 4.64 2.34 -59.74
N HIS A 332 5.95 2.14 -59.57
CA HIS A 332 7.04 3.13 -59.50
C HIS A 332 7.07 4.02 -60.77
N PRO A 333 8.09 4.89 -61.02
CA PRO A 333 9.19 5.42 -60.20
C PRO A 333 9.26 6.97 -60.30
N SER A 334 10.16 7.71 -59.65
CA SER A 334 11.57 7.94 -60.07
C SER A 334 12.20 8.95 -59.08
N GLU A 335 13.34 8.62 -58.45
CA GLU A 335 14.72 9.05 -58.80
C GLU A 335 14.93 10.57 -58.59
N ASP A 336 16.00 11.12 -58.01
CA ASP A 336 17.30 10.57 -57.64
C ASP A 336 18.09 11.61 -56.81
N VAL A 337 18.97 11.08 -55.95
CA VAL A 337 20.38 11.48 -55.72
C VAL A 337 20.75 12.86 -55.10
N VAL A 338 21.11 12.77 -53.81
CA VAL A 338 22.40 13.13 -53.15
C VAL A 338 23.23 14.31 -53.69
N VAL A 339 23.63 15.26 -52.81
CA VAL A 339 25.02 15.67 -52.48
C VAL A 339 25.03 16.79 -51.42
N SER A 340 25.98 16.67 -50.48
CA SER A 340 26.29 17.44 -49.25
C SER A 340 26.93 18.85 -49.47
N PRO A 341 27.76 19.43 -48.56
CA PRO A 341 27.41 20.38 -47.49
C PRO A 341 28.23 21.71 -47.51
N THR A 342 28.07 22.53 -46.45
CA THR A 342 28.98 23.58 -45.91
C THR A 342 29.26 24.89 -46.67
N GLY A 343 29.15 26.03 -45.97
CA GLY A 343 29.90 27.27 -46.27
C GLY A 343 29.29 28.59 -45.75
N PRO A 344 30.07 29.65 -45.46
CA PRO A 344 29.89 30.51 -44.28
C PRO A 344 29.53 32.01 -44.52
N LYS A 345 29.15 32.68 -43.40
CA LYS A 345 29.23 34.11 -43.05
C LYS A 345 29.43 35.15 -44.17
N ARG A 346 28.49 36.09 -44.29
CA ARG A 346 28.76 37.50 -44.66
C ARG A 346 27.98 38.49 -43.78
N LEU A 347 28.64 39.61 -43.54
CA LEU A 347 28.33 40.75 -42.69
C LEU A 347 27.69 41.88 -43.52
N ALA A 348 26.97 42.79 -42.83
CA ALA A 348 26.44 44.10 -43.27
C ALA A 348 25.10 44.02 -44.05
N GLU A 349 24.12 44.93 -43.90
CA GLU A 349 24.11 46.36 -43.60
C GLU A 349 22.82 46.75 -42.87
N ALA A 350 22.87 47.89 -42.18
CA ALA A 350 21.77 48.48 -41.44
C ALA A 350 20.56 48.84 -42.33
N CYS A 351 19.36 48.62 -41.81
CA CYS A 351 18.17 49.34 -42.25
C CYS A 351 17.34 49.71 -41.01
N GLU A 352 17.45 50.98 -40.61
CA GLU A 352 16.54 51.63 -39.67
C GLU A 352 15.12 51.59 -40.24
N THR A 353 14.23 50.87 -39.56
CA THR A 353 12.79 51.01 -39.78
C THR A 353 12.12 51.34 -38.45
N ASN A 354 11.69 52.59 -38.35
CA ASN A 354 10.83 53.14 -37.31
C ASN A 354 9.54 52.30 -37.22
N HIS A 355 9.47 51.41 -36.23
CA HIS A 355 8.20 50.80 -35.82
C HIS A 355 7.65 51.49 -34.56
N PRO A 356 6.37 51.91 -34.57
CA PRO A 356 5.75 52.58 -33.43
C PRO A 356 5.68 51.64 -32.24
N ALA A 357 5.99 52.17 -31.06
CA ALA A 357 6.03 51.46 -29.79
C ALA A 357 4.78 50.61 -29.57
N LYS A 358 4.96 49.29 -29.55
CA LYS A 358 3.99 48.33 -29.00
C LYS A 358 3.71 48.77 -27.57
N LYS A 359 2.45 49.14 -27.29
CA LYS A 359 1.95 49.37 -25.93
C LYS A 359 2.39 48.21 -25.05
N ALA A 360 3.16 48.52 -24.01
CA ALA A 360 3.58 47.57 -22.99
C ALA A 360 2.35 46.83 -22.47
N LYS A 361 2.39 45.50 -22.61
CA LYS A 361 1.48 44.59 -21.92
C LYS A 361 1.74 44.84 -20.44
N LEU A 362 0.71 45.26 -19.68
CA LEU A 362 0.82 45.35 -18.23
C LEU A 362 1.39 44.03 -17.73
N ASP A 363 2.55 44.09 -17.06
CA ASP A 363 3.23 42.95 -16.50
C ASP A 363 2.26 42.19 -15.59
N ALA A 364 1.92 40.96 -15.97
CA ALA A 364 1.29 40.04 -15.05
C ALA A 364 2.27 39.82 -13.88
N PRO A 365 1.81 39.80 -12.62
CA PRO A 365 2.69 39.57 -11.49
C PRO A 365 3.48 38.28 -11.69
N ALA A 366 4.80 38.36 -11.54
CA ALA A 366 5.69 37.22 -11.72
C ALA A 366 5.27 36.10 -10.74
N ARG A 367 5.04 34.90 -11.29
CA ARG A 367 4.76 33.71 -10.48
C ARG A 367 5.95 33.40 -9.57
N PRO A 368 5.70 32.88 -8.35
CA PRO A 368 6.79 32.41 -7.49
C PRO A 368 7.55 31.27 -8.19
N PRO A 369 8.87 31.14 -7.97
CA PRO A 369 9.63 30.00 -8.47
C PRO A 369 9.10 28.70 -7.86
N PRO A 370 9.25 27.55 -8.55
CA PRO A 370 8.88 26.26 -8.00
C PRO A 370 9.75 25.92 -6.78
N TYR A 371 9.15 25.24 -5.82
CA TYR A 371 9.86 24.61 -4.71
C TYR A 371 10.27 23.22 -5.13
N LEU A 372 11.55 22.92 -5.07
CA LEU A 372 12.08 21.56 -5.22
C LEU A 372 11.76 20.76 -3.95
N VAL A 373 11.43 19.49 -4.12
CA VAL A 373 11.02 18.58 -3.05
C VAL A 373 11.92 17.35 -3.00
N ARG A 374 12.24 16.93 -1.79
CA ARG A 374 12.73 15.60 -1.44
C ARG A 374 11.79 15.00 -0.39
N LEU A 375 11.37 13.76 -0.56
CA LEU A 375 10.43 13.12 0.36
C LEU A 375 10.80 11.68 0.66
N LYS A 376 10.40 11.22 1.85
CA LYS A 376 10.37 9.82 2.25
C LYS A 376 9.02 9.50 2.86
N CYS A 377 8.60 8.24 2.77
CA CYS A 377 7.27 7.84 3.20
C CYS A 377 7.21 6.39 3.63
N ARG A 378 6.04 6.01 4.15
CA ARG A 378 5.64 4.62 4.35
C ARG A 378 4.19 4.43 3.92
N GLU A 379 3.87 3.20 3.54
CA GLU A 379 2.49 2.78 3.36
C GLU A 379 1.81 2.64 4.74
N THR A 380 0.58 3.10 4.84
CA THR A 380 -0.20 3.15 6.07
C THR A 380 -0.90 1.84 6.41
N LEU A 381 -1.04 0.94 5.42
CA LEU A 381 -1.70 -0.36 5.58
C LEU A 381 -0.79 -1.35 6.31
N GLU A 382 0.35 -1.70 5.71
CA GLU A 382 1.29 -2.70 6.25
C GLU A 382 2.44 -2.06 7.05
N GLY A 383 2.56 -0.72 6.95
CA GLY A 383 3.65 0.03 7.54
C GLY A 383 4.92 0.03 6.70
N GLU A 384 4.85 -0.38 5.43
CA GLU A 384 6.02 -0.55 4.58
C GLU A 384 6.75 0.77 4.34
N ILE A 385 7.96 0.89 4.93
CA ILE A 385 8.81 2.06 4.77
C ILE A 385 9.45 2.03 3.39
N GLN A 386 9.47 3.19 2.74
CA GLN A 386 10.14 3.41 1.47
C GLN A 386 11.40 4.21 1.75
N PRO A 387 12.56 3.54 1.87
CA PRO A 387 13.78 4.17 2.37
C PRO A 387 14.43 5.12 1.35
N TYR A 388 14.07 4.98 0.07
CA TYR A 388 14.59 5.78 -1.03
C TYR A 388 14.02 7.20 -1.02
N VAL A 389 14.85 8.19 -1.35
CA VAL A 389 14.44 9.57 -1.45
C VAL A 389 13.76 9.80 -2.79
N CYS A 390 12.48 10.17 -2.77
CA CYS A 390 11.77 10.57 -3.98
C CYS A 390 11.95 12.07 -4.24
N LYS A 391 12.12 12.43 -5.52
CA LYS A 391 12.27 13.81 -6.00
C LYS A 391 10.91 14.35 -6.49
N GLY A 392 10.73 15.67 -6.44
CA GLY A 392 9.51 16.32 -6.92
C GLY A 392 9.58 17.85 -6.91
N SER A 393 8.45 18.50 -7.20
CA SER A 393 8.30 19.95 -7.14
C SER A 393 6.89 20.39 -6.74
N ILE A 394 6.79 21.59 -6.14
CA ILE A 394 5.55 22.29 -5.82
C ILE A 394 5.58 23.66 -6.48
N THR A 395 4.57 23.96 -7.29
CA THR A 395 4.39 25.27 -7.93
C THR A 395 3.13 25.94 -7.39
N PHE A 396 3.30 27.07 -6.71
CA PHE A 396 2.16 27.87 -6.24
C PHE A 396 1.54 28.68 -7.38
N ASP A 397 0.21 28.80 -7.36
CA ASP A 397 -0.54 29.38 -8.48
C ASP A 397 -0.29 30.88 -8.63
N ASP A 398 -0.05 31.57 -7.51
CA ASP A 398 0.19 33.00 -7.42
C ASP A 398 1.05 33.36 -6.19
N GLN A 399 1.29 34.67 -5.98
CA GLN A 399 2.11 35.17 -4.88
C GLN A 399 1.46 35.05 -3.49
N SER A 400 0.17 34.70 -3.40
CA SER A 400 -0.50 34.50 -2.11
C SER A 400 -0.09 33.18 -1.43
N LEU A 401 0.46 32.24 -2.21
CA LEU A 401 0.91 30.91 -1.75
C LEU A 401 -0.19 30.11 -1.03
N VAL A 402 -1.46 30.32 -1.39
CA VAL A 402 -2.61 29.64 -0.76
C VAL A 402 -3.06 28.39 -1.51
N SER A 403 -2.62 28.24 -2.76
CA SER A 403 -2.90 27.06 -3.59
C SER A 403 -1.70 26.70 -4.45
N PHE A 404 -1.55 25.40 -4.72
CA PHE A 404 -0.46 24.89 -5.53
C PHE A 404 -0.86 23.66 -6.33
N THR A 405 -0.08 23.40 -7.37
CA THR A 405 0.03 22.11 -8.06
C THR A 405 1.42 21.53 -7.81
N ALA A 406 1.49 20.23 -7.57
CA ALA A 406 2.72 19.52 -7.24
C ALA A 406 2.81 18.21 -8.00
N GLN A 407 4.04 17.77 -8.22
CA GLN A 407 4.35 16.49 -8.83
C GLN A 407 5.57 15.92 -8.12
N ALA A 408 5.48 14.69 -7.65
CA ALA A 408 6.57 14.00 -6.99
C ALA A 408 6.42 12.49 -7.19
N GLY A 409 7.54 11.75 -7.12
CA GLY A 409 7.46 10.30 -6.97
C GLY A 409 6.81 9.96 -5.64
N LEU A 410 5.61 9.40 -5.68
CA LEU A 410 4.90 8.87 -4.52
C LEU A 410 4.93 7.35 -4.63
N ALA A 411 5.56 6.69 -3.65
CA ALA A 411 5.61 5.24 -3.64
C ALA A 411 4.20 4.65 -3.74
N PHE A 412 4.06 3.56 -4.51
CA PHE A 412 2.79 2.86 -4.81
C PHE A 412 1.75 3.64 -5.63
N VAL A 413 1.92 4.95 -5.80
CA VAL A 413 1.00 5.82 -6.55
C VAL A 413 1.59 6.24 -7.90
N GLY A 414 2.90 6.44 -7.98
CA GLY A 414 3.60 6.90 -9.18
C GLY A 414 3.91 8.40 -9.16
N THR A 415 3.96 9.03 -10.34
CA THR A 415 4.34 10.45 -10.51
C THR A 415 3.16 11.36 -10.83
N GLU A 416 1.94 10.93 -10.46
CA GLU A 416 0.71 11.65 -10.73
C GLU A 416 0.64 13.00 -10.00
N PRO A 417 0.11 14.05 -10.64
CA PRO A 417 0.04 15.37 -10.04
C PRO A 417 -1.00 15.43 -8.92
N PHE A 418 -0.73 16.28 -7.93
CA PHE A 418 -1.67 16.59 -6.85
C PHE A 418 -1.73 18.10 -6.60
N THR A 419 -2.85 18.55 -6.04
CA THR A 419 -3.08 19.97 -5.72
C THR A 419 -3.25 20.17 -4.23
N GLY A 420 -2.90 21.34 -3.74
CA GLY A 420 -3.06 21.71 -2.33
C GLY A 420 -3.77 23.05 -2.18
N ARG A 421 -4.62 23.16 -1.15
CA ARG A 421 -5.29 24.40 -0.77
C ARG A 421 -5.13 24.67 0.70
N LYS A 422 -4.62 25.85 1.05
CA LYS A 422 -4.31 26.25 2.41
C LYS A 422 -5.58 26.49 3.21
N VAL A 423 -5.61 25.99 4.43
CA VAL A 423 -6.75 26.10 5.35
C VAL A 423 -6.38 26.67 6.72
N SER A 424 -5.09 26.85 7.00
CA SER A 424 -4.60 27.43 8.25
C SER A 424 -3.15 27.89 8.12
N ASP A 425 -2.80 29.00 8.77
CA ASP A 425 -1.39 29.39 8.98
C ASP A 425 -0.81 28.73 10.25
N ASP A 426 -1.65 28.23 11.16
CA ASP A 426 -1.22 27.53 12.37
C ASP A 426 -0.69 26.13 12.04
N VAL A 427 0.62 25.97 12.20
CA VAL A 427 1.35 24.72 12.05
C VAL A 427 1.54 24.10 13.43
N GLY A 428 0.96 22.92 13.63
CA GLY A 428 1.15 22.17 14.87
C GLY A 428 2.61 21.70 15.01
N ARG A 429 2.89 20.94 16.07
CA ARG A 429 4.16 20.22 16.13
C ARG A 429 4.23 19.17 15.03
N GLY A 430 5.44 19.03 14.49
CA GLY A 430 5.78 17.95 13.58
C GLY A 430 5.44 16.59 14.14
N LYS A 431 4.91 15.71 13.29
CA LYS A 431 4.62 14.33 13.67
C LYS A 431 5.79 13.42 13.35
N HIS A 432 6.49 13.70 12.26
CA HIS A 432 7.52 12.84 11.72
C HIS A 432 8.90 13.48 11.77
N SER A 433 9.89 12.60 11.80
CA SER A 433 11.31 12.88 11.62
C SER A 433 11.80 12.17 10.36
N TRP A 434 12.77 12.78 9.66
CA TRP A 434 13.39 12.17 8.47
C TRP A 434 13.92 10.76 8.72
N HIS A 435 14.53 10.56 9.90
CA HIS A 435 15.12 9.27 10.29
C HIS A 435 14.09 8.17 10.57
N GLU A 436 12.79 8.49 10.73
CA GLU A 436 11.74 7.47 10.86
C GLU A 436 11.54 6.66 9.58
N PHE A 437 12.03 7.16 8.45
CA PHE A 437 11.94 6.54 7.13
C PHE A 437 13.31 6.17 6.57
N SER A 438 14.31 5.95 7.43
CA SER A 438 15.65 5.56 7.02
C SER A 438 15.73 4.09 6.60
N TRP A 439 16.83 3.71 5.95
CA TRP A 439 17.18 2.30 5.71
C TRP A 439 17.22 1.47 6.99
N GLU A 440 17.74 2.02 8.08
CA GLU A 440 17.77 1.35 9.38
C GLU A 440 16.35 1.07 9.90
N ALA A 441 15.43 2.04 9.74
CA ALA A 441 14.04 1.86 10.12
C ALA A 441 13.34 0.82 9.24
N PHE A 442 13.61 0.84 7.93
CA PHE A 442 13.11 -0.17 6.99
C PHE A 442 13.57 -1.58 7.37
N GLU A 443 14.88 -1.80 7.59
CA GLU A 443 15.41 -3.12 7.97
C GLU A 443 14.84 -3.62 9.31
N PHE A 444 14.65 -2.70 10.27
CA PHE A 444 14.00 -3.02 11.54
C PHE A 444 12.55 -3.51 11.35
N GLU A 445 11.76 -2.84 10.51
CA GLU A 445 10.37 -3.22 10.25
C GLU A 445 10.25 -4.45 9.33
N LYS A 446 11.16 -4.64 8.38
CA LYS A 446 11.23 -5.82 7.52
C LYS A 446 11.39 -7.11 8.34
N GLY A 447 12.20 -7.05 9.40
CA GLY A 447 12.31 -8.15 10.37
C GLY A 447 10.98 -8.51 11.02
N ARG A 448 10.08 -7.54 11.23
CA ARG A 448 8.72 -7.75 11.77
C ARG A 448 7.79 -8.41 10.75
N TRP A 449 7.85 -8.02 9.48
CA TRP A 449 6.97 -8.60 8.45
C TRP A 449 7.31 -10.06 8.16
N HIS A 450 8.60 -10.41 8.12
CA HIS A 450 9.00 -11.80 7.83
C HIS A 450 8.98 -12.74 9.03
N SER A 451 8.93 -12.21 10.26
CA SER A 451 8.77 -13.03 11.48
C SER A 451 7.31 -13.20 11.91
N GLY A 452 6.38 -12.45 11.30
CA GLY A 452 4.95 -12.48 11.57
C GLY A 452 4.21 -13.55 10.78
N GLY A 453 4.49 -14.82 11.04
CA GLY A 453 3.51 -15.88 10.77
C GLY A 453 2.32 -15.67 11.70
N TRP A 454 1.22 -15.13 11.16
CA TRP A 454 -0.05 -14.97 11.88
C TRP A 454 -0.74 -16.31 12.17
#